data_AF-A0A1S2X6X0-F1
#
_entry.id   AF-A0A1S2X6X0-F1
#
_cell.length_a   1.000
_cell.length_b   1.000
_cell.length_c   1.000
_cell.angle_alpha   90.00
_cell.angle_beta   90.00
_cell.angle_gamma   90.00
#
_symmetry.space_group_name_H-M   'P 1'
#
loop_
_entity.id
_entity.type
_entity.pdbx_description
1 polymer ?
#
loop_
_entity_poly.entity_id
_entity_poly.type
_entity_poly.pdbx_seq_one_letter_code
_entity_poly.pdbx_strand_id
1 'polypeptide(L)'
;MVKSKRKTILNSHCFVREKEKTISTMPVIELPSNNPESESPRRCSRCCSNPCPGPLWCSDAPHPPLKIPGGRGNDQRDRNLSAKLFYSDARLLVLEEPPPANGRVRFLLFEPRCSEGKHCVWRGVLKGGNIYIEIPPGALPEGSKDSFALLLECAEEKLQVDHVFICFHKNRDDRASLLRTFSFLGFEIVRPGHPLVPTRPDAFFMAYSIERDSFDDE
;
A
#
# COMPACT_ATOMS: atom_id res chain seq x y z
N MET A 1 -14.41 -16.94 33.15
CA MET A 1 -14.93 -16.06 32.08
C MET A 1 -13.76 -15.25 31.50
N VAL A 2 -12.91 -15.91 30.71
CA VAL A 2 -11.71 -15.30 30.12
C VAL A 2 -12.14 -14.52 28.88
N LYS A 3 -12.08 -13.19 28.94
CA LYS A 3 -12.26 -12.35 27.75
C LYS A 3 -11.02 -12.54 26.90
N SER A 4 -11.18 -13.23 25.77
CA SER A 4 -10.15 -13.46 24.77
C SER A 4 -9.51 -12.13 24.33
N LYS A 5 -8.17 -12.10 24.20
CA LYS A 5 -7.31 -10.93 23.92
C LYS A 5 -7.80 -10.10 22.72
N ARG A 6 -8.50 -10.77 21.79
CA ARG A 6 -9.18 -10.22 20.60
C ARG A 6 -10.18 -9.09 20.91
N LYS A 7 -10.95 -9.17 22.01
CA LYS A 7 -11.93 -8.12 22.39
C LYS A 7 -11.30 -6.85 22.96
N THR A 8 -10.09 -6.95 23.52
CA THR A 8 -9.37 -5.78 24.06
C THR A 8 -8.72 -4.96 22.94
N ILE A 9 -8.28 -5.62 21.86
CA ILE A 9 -7.60 -5.01 20.72
C ILE A 9 -8.53 -4.10 19.91
N LEU A 10 -9.78 -4.54 19.67
CA LEU A 10 -10.76 -3.77 18.89
C LEU A 10 -11.19 -2.45 19.55
N ASN A 11 -10.98 -2.25 20.86
CA ASN A 11 -11.38 -1.02 21.56
C ASN A 11 -10.30 0.07 21.62
N SER A 12 -9.10 -0.16 21.07
CA SER A 12 -8.02 0.86 21.12
C SER A 12 -8.10 1.88 19.97
N HIS A 13 -8.00 3.18 20.30
CA HIS A 13 -8.10 4.32 19.37
C HIS A 13 -6.87 4.56 18.47
N CYS A 14 -6.02 3.55 18.25
CA CYS A 14 -4.70 3.74 17.64
C CYS A 14 -4.71 4.05 16.13
N PHE A 15 -5.82 3.80 15.44
CA PHE A 15 -5.94 4.05 14.00
C PHE A 15 -6.35 5.47 13.63
N VAL A 16 -6.90 6.24 14.58
CA VAL A 16 -7.40 7.60 14.34
C VAL A 16 -6.58 8.56 15.18
N ARG A 17 -5.35 8.87 14.74
CA ARG A 17 -4.65 10.03 15.30
C ARG A 17 -3.72 10.70 14.29
N GLU A 18 -4.31 11.21 13.22
CA GLU A 18 -3.75 12.33 12.46
C GLU A 18 -4.87 13.28 12.00
N LYS A 19 -5.40 14.07 12.94
CA LYS A 19 -5.93 15.39 12.61
C LYS A 19 -5.93 16.28 13.84
N GLU A 20 -4.82 16.97 14.06
CA GLU A 20 -4.74 18.30 14.67
C GLU A 20 -3.30 18.79 14.56
N LYS A 21 -2.94 19.30 13.37
CA LYS A 21 -1.88 20.31 13.28
C LYS A 21 -2.50 21.61 13.78
N THR A 22 -2.59 21.76 15.09
CA THR A 22 -2.77 23.07 15.70
C THR A 22 -1.49 23.84 15.43
N ILE A 23 -1.55 24.78 14.50
CA ILE A 23 -0.48 25.74 14.25
C ILE A 23 -0.33 26.52 15.56
N SER A 24 0.69 26.16 16.34
CA SER A 24 1.10 26.96 17.50
C SER A 24 1.72 28.23 16.95
N THR A 25 0.93 29.29 16.95
CA THR A 25 1.34 30.67 16.72
C THR A 25 2.45 31.02 17.72
N MET A 26 3.69 31.11 17.23
CA MET A 26 4.80 31.70 17.97
C MET A 26 4.77 33.24 17.81
N PRO A 27 5.11 34.02 18.83
CA PRO A 27 4.99 35.47 18.79
C PRO A 27 6.04 36.10 17.87
N VAL A 28 5.59 37.07 17.09
CA VAL A 28 6.37 37.92 16.19
C VAL A 28 7.27 38.84 17.01
N ILE A 29 8.56 38.84 16.71
CA ILE A 29 9.51 39.92 17.06
C ILE A 29 9.83 40.64 15.75
N GLU A 30 9.48 41.93 15.71
CA GLU A 30 9.69 42.84 14.58
C GLU A 30 11.12 43.43 14.53
N LEU A 31 11.42 44.01 13.35
CA LEU A 31 12.45 44.98 12.93
C LEU A 31 13.56 44.45 11.98
N PRO A 32 14.07 45.27 11.03
CA PRO A 32 13.32 46.06 10.05
C PRO A 32 13.87 45.91 8.61
N SER A 33 12.99 46.25 7.65
CA SER A 33 13.22 46.78 6.30
C SER A 33 14.66 46.92 5.78
N ASN A 34 14.94 46.27 4.63
CA ASN A 34 15.82 46.80 3.58
C ASN A 34 15.28 46.40 2.20
N ASN A 35 14.92 47.41 1.38
CA ASN A 35 14.58 47.28 -0.04
C ASN A 35 15.80 46.81 -0.87
N PRO A 36 15.57 46.25 -2.07
CA PRO A 36 15.81 47.11 -3.23
C PRO A 36 14.78 46.98 -4.36
N GLU A 37 14.73 48.06 -5.11
CA GLU A 37 13.89 48.35 -6.26
C GLU A 37 14.22 47.48 -7.48
N SER A 38 13.16 47.18 -8.24
CA SER A 38 13.03 47.34 -9.70
C SER A 38 14.20 46.93 -10.62
N GLU A 39 13.94 46.01 -11.55
CA GLU A 39 13.72 46.37 -12.97
C GLU A 39 13.52 45.10 -13.82
N SER A 40 12.49 45.15 -14.66
CA SER A 40 12.26 44.25 -15.79
C SER A 40 12.67 45.02 -17.04
N PRO A 41 13.33 44.37 -18.03
CA PRO A 41 12.68 44.39 -19.34
C PRO A 41 12.92 43.15 -20.22
N ARG A 42 11.80 42.69 -20.79
CA ARG A 42 11.52 42.50 -22.23
C ARG A 42 12.54 41.81 -23.16
N ARG A 43 11.92 40.93 -23.97
CA ARG A 43 12.21 40.58 -25.38
C ARG A 43 13.42 39.67 -25.63
N CYS A 44 13.11 38.42 -26.02
CA CYS A 44 13.94 37.70 -26.98
C CYS A 44 13.11 37.51 -28.26
N SER A 45 13.40 38.34 -29.26
CA SER A 45 12.86 38.24 -30.62
C SER A 45 13.99 38.57 -31.59
N ARG A 46 14.38 37.56 -32.38
CA ARG A 46 15.14 37.54 -33.65
C ARG A 46 16.02 36.28 -33.65
N CYS A 47 15.67 35.21 -34.36
CA CYS A 47 15.72 35.07 -35.82
C CYS A 47 17.08 35.45 -36.40
N CYS A 48 17.97 34.47 -36.51
CA CYS A 48 19.06 34.49 -37.48
C CYS A 48 18.84 33.32 -38.43
N SER A 49 18.32 33.66 -39.60
CA SER A 49 18.16 32.81 -40.77
C SER A 49 19.52 32.51 -41.39
N ASN A 50 19.77 31.25 -41.77
CA ASN A 50 20.65 30.91 -42.89
C ASN A 50 20.03 29.68 -43.60
N PRO A 51 19.66 29.78 -44.89
CA PRO A 51 19.18 28.64 -45.66
C PRO A 51 20.36 27.97 -46.38
N CYS A 52 20.57 26.69 -46.14
CA CYS A 52 21.38 25.84 -47.01
C CYS A 52 20.51 24.67 -47.52
N PRO A 53 20.46 24.44 -48.85
CA PRO A 53 19.63 23.41 -49.45
C PRO A 53 20.35 22.05 -49.58
N GLY A 54 19.66 20.97 -49.22
CA GLY A 54 19.89 19.61 -49.72
C GLY A 54 20.04 18.52 -48.64
N PRO A 55 19.97 17.22 -49.01
CA PRO A 55 19.52 16.61 -50.25
C PRO A 55 18.16 15.90 -50.12
N LEU A 56 17.54 15.77 -51.27
CA LEU A 56 16.35 15.00 -51.59
C LEU A 56 16.58 13.50 -51.29
N TRP A 57 16.06 12.99 -50.17
CA TRP A 57 15.93 11.54 -49.97
C TRP A 57 14.45 11.19 -50.09
N CYS A 58 14.07 10.87 -51.32
CA CYS A 58 12.89 10.04 -51.57
C CYS A 58 13.13 8.71 -50.87
N SER A 59 12.42 8.45 -49.78
CA SER A 59 12.25 7.11 -49.27
C SER A 59 10.76 6.91 -49.06
N ASP A 60 10.17 6.34 -50.10
CA ASP A 60 8.93 5.56 -50.07
C ASP A 60 9.08 4.49 -48.97
N ALA A 61 8.64 4.84 -47.77
CA ALA A 61 8.45 3.89 -46.68
C ALA A 61 6.94 3.77 -46.46
N PRO A 62 6.35 2.57 -46.60
CA PRO A 62 4.91 2.42 -46.43
C PRO A 62 4.55 2.80 -44.99
N HIS A 63 3.67 3.80 -44.87
CA HIS A 63 3.16 4.28 -43.59
C HIS A 63 2.59 3.12 -42.77
N PRO A 64 3.01 2.91 -41.51
CA PRO A 64 2.25 2.05 -40.61
C PRO A 64 0.88 2.70 -40.40
N PRO A 65 -0.24 1.94 -40.52
CA PRO A 65 -1.56 2.52 -40.41
C PRO A 65 -1.75 3.16 -39.02
N LEU A 66 -2.00 4.46 -39.03
CA LEU A 66 -2.45 5.27 -37.90
C LEU A 66 -3.85 4.82 -37.48
N LYS A 67 -3.91 3.76 -36.68
CA LYS A 67 -5.04 3.42 -35.82
C LYS A 67 -4.51 2.84 -34.52
N ILE A 68 -3.95 3.72 -33.69
CA ILE A 68 -4.11 3.53 -32.25
C ILE A 68 -5.48 4.15 -31.96
N PRO A 69 -6.53 3.37 -31.66
CA PRO A 69 -7.69 3.95 -31.02
C PRO A 69 -7.15 4.60 -29.75
N GLY A 70 -7.32 5.91 -29.63
CA GLY A 70 -7.01 6.66 -28.42
C GLY A 70 -7.85 6.12 -27.28
N GLY A 71 -7.40 5.00 -26.71
CA GLY A 71 -7.83 4.50 -25.42
C GLY A 71 -7.26 5.49 -24.43
N ARG A 72 -8.04 6.54 -24.15
CA ARG A 72 -7.92 7.28 -22.91
C ARG A 72 -8.39 6.32 -21.84
N GLY A 73 -7.47 5.47 -21.37
CA GLY A 73 -7.70 4.68 -20.18
C GLY A 73 -7.94 5.70 -19.09
N ASN A 74 -9.11 5.66 -18.48
CA ASN A 74 -9.13 5.98 -17.06
C ASN A 74 -8.06 5.09 -16.39
N ASP A 75 -7.50 5.53 -15.28
CA ASP A 75 -6.61 4.73 -14.42
C ASP A 75 -7.33 3.52 -13.77
N GLN A 76 -8.34 2.97 -14.48
CA GLN A 76 -9.16 1.82 -14.18
C GLN A 76 -9.00 0.72 -15.25
N ARG A 77 -7.83 0.67 -15.90
CA ARG A 77 -7.27 -0.53 -16.50
C ARG A 77 -6.29 -1.09 -15.48
N ASP A 78 -6.38 -2.29 -14.92
CA ASP A 78 -7.13 -3.49 -15.26
C ASP A 78 -7.59 -4.08 -13.93
N ARG A 79 -8.90 -4.11 -13.65
CA ARG A 79 -9.39 -4.96 -12.56
C ARG A 79 -9.04 -6.38 -12.98
N ASN A 80 -7.97 -6.95 -12.41
CA ASN A 80 -7.38 -8.27 -12.70
C ASN A 80 -8.42 -9.25 -13.27
N LEU A 81 -8.62 -9.28 -14.59
CA LEU A 81 -9.70 -10.06 -15.22
C LEU A 81 -9.46 -11.58 -15.07
N SER A 82 -8.27 -11.95 -14.58
CA SER A 82 -7.87 -13.32 -14.29
C SER A 82 -7.92 -13.68 -12.79
N ALA A 83 -8.23 -12.75 -11.88
CA ALA A 83 -8.26 -13.08 -10.46
C ALA A 83 -9.49 -13.95 -10.14
N LYS A 84 -9.24 -15.13 -9.58
CA LYS A 84 -10.27 -16.11 -9.23
C LYS A 84 -10.84 -15.76 -7.86
N LEU A 85 -12.16 -15.89 -7.69
CA LEU A 85 -12.78 -15.77 -6.37
C LEU A 85 -12.24 -16.85 -5.43
N PHE A 86 -11.63 -16.44 -4.32
CA PHE A 86 -11.20 -17.34 -3.26
C PHE A 86 -12.26 -17.46 -2.16
N TYR A 87 -12.73 -16.32 -1.65
CA TYR A 87 -13.74 -16.25 -0.59
C TYR A 87 -14.57 -14.97 -0.72
N SER A 88 -15.83 -15.02 -0.30
CA SER A 88 -16.69 -13.84 -0.25
C SER A 88 -17.75 -13.99 0.84
N ASP A 89 -17.98 -12.93 1.60
CA ASP A 89 -19.11 -12.78 2.51
C ASP A 89 -19.72 -11.37 2.42
N ALA A 90 -20.50 -10.97 3.41
CA ALA A 90 -21.11 -9.64 3.47
C ALA A 90 -20.11 -8.48 3.66
N ARG A 91 -18.93 -8.75 4.26
CA ARG A 91 -17.97 -7.74 4.71
C ARG A 91 -16.63 -7.78 3.96
N LEU A 92 -16.29 -8.90 3.32
CA LEU A 92 -14.98 -9.15 2.74
C LEU A 92 -15.10 -9.97 1.45
N LEU A 93 -14.37 -9.54 0.44
CA LEU A 93 -14.12 -10.27 -0.80
C LEU A 93 -12.63 -10.61 -0.87
N VAL A 94 -12.30 -11.87 -1.12
CA VAL A 94 -10.92 -12.34 -1.28
C VAL A 94 -10.77 -12.92 -2.68
N LEU A 95 -9.84 -12.35 -3.45
CA LEU A 95 -9.52 -12.77 -4.80
C LEU A 95 -8.10 -13.35 -4.83
N GLU A 96 -7.92 -14.42 -5.59
CA GLU A 96 -6.62 -15.02 -5.85
C GLU A 96 -6.12 -14.59 -7.23
N GLU A 97 -4.97 -13.94 -7.28
CA GLU A 97 -4.32 -13.60 -8.55
C GLU A 97 -3.77 -14.87 -9.21
N PRO A 98 -3.72 -14.95 -10.54
CA PRO A 98 -3.13 -16.09 -11.24
C PRO A 98 -1.70 -16.34 -10.74
N PRO A 99 -1.33 -17.59 -10.44
CA PRO A 99 -0.01 -17.89 -9.93
C PRO A 99 1.05 -17.47 -10.95
N PRO A 100 2.18 -16.87 -10.52
CA PRO A 100 3.27 -16.57 -11.42
C PRO A 100 3.79 -17.89 -12.01
N ALA A 101 4.24 -17.87 -13.26
CA ALA A 101 4.52 -19.05 -14.10
C ALA A 101 5.36 -20.17 -13.44
N ASN A 102 6.11 -19.87 -12.38
CA ASN A 102 6.98 -20.82 -11.64
C ASN A 102 6.83 -20.77 -10.10
N GLY A 103 5.77 -20.15 -9.54
CA GLY A 103 5.66 -19.91 -8.09
C GLY A 103 4.82 -20.93 -7.32
N ARG A 104 5.33 -21.41 -6.17
CA ARG A 104 4.55 -22.15 -5.16
C ARG A 104 3.81 -21.24 -4.17
N VAL A 105 3.65 -19.96 -4.50
CA VAL A 105 3.02 -18.94 -3.64
C VAL A 105 1.72 -18.48 -4.27
N ARG A 106 0.73 -18.19 -3.43
CA ARG A 106 -0.59 -17.72 -3.87
C ARG A 106 -0.73 -16.25 -3.48
N PHE A 107 -1.07 -15.39 -4.42
CA PHE A 107 -1.30 -13.98 -4.14
C PHE A 107 -2.79 -13.76 -3.89
N LEU A 108 -3.11 -13.14 -2.77
CA LEU A 108 -4.47 -12.87 -2.33
C LEU A 108 -4.69 -11.36 -2.20
N LEU A 109 -5.84 -10.90 -2.69
CA LEU A 109 -6.33 -9.53 -2.55
C LEU A 109 -7.53 -9.56 -1.62
N PHE A 110 -7.46 -8.81 -0.52
CA PHE A 110 -8.52 -8.69 0.47
C PHE A 110 -9.21 -7.34 0.29
N GLU A 111 -10.42 -7.37 -0.27
CA GLU A 111 -11.23 -6.21 -0.56
C GLU A 111 -12.39 -6.09 0.45
N PRO A 112 -12.35 -5.12 1.38
CA PRO A 112 -13.45 -4.90 2.31
C PRO A 112 -14.67 -4.33 1.60
N ARG A 113 -15.84 -4.91 1.88
CA ARG A 113 -17.17 -4.47 1.43
C ARG A 113 -17.77 -3.50 2.46
N CYS A 114 -17.10 -2.39 2.71
CA CYS A 114 -17.67 -1.30 3.49
C CYS A 114 -18.49 -0.38 2.57
N SER A 115 -19.66 0.07 3.01
CA SER A 115 -20.51 1.00 2.25
C SER A 115 -20.08 2.46 2.37
N GLU A 116 -19.27 2.81 3.39
CA GLU A 116 -18.86 4.18 3.68
C GLU A 116 -17.33 4.27 3.79
N GLY A 117 -16.73 5.23 3.06
CA GLY A 117 -15.29 5.55 3.15
C GLY A 117 -14.42 5.01 2.00
N LYS A 118 -13.10 5.25 2.10
CA LYS A 118 -12.11 4.75 1.14
C LYS A 118 -11.85 3.26 1.40
N HIS A 119 -12.01 2.42 0.37
CA HIS A 119 -11.70 0.99 0.48
C HIS A 119 -10.19 0.78 0.62
N CYS A 120 -9.77 0.15 1.73
CA CYS A 120 -8.40 -0.30 1.90
C CYS A 120 -8.28 -1.74 1.40
N VAL A 121 -7.66 -1.94 0.23
CA VAL A 121 -7.39 -3.28 -0.29
C VAL A 121 -6.03 -3.73 0.20
N TRP A 122 -5.96 -4.93 0.77
CA TRP A 122 -4.72 -5.52 1.25
C TRP A 122 -4.23 -6.59 0.29
N ARG A 123 -2.94 -6.54 -0.06
CA ARG A 123 -2.30 -7.57 -0.87
C ARG A 123 -1.46 -8.46 0.01
N GLY A 124 -1.72 -9.76 -0.06
CA GLY A 124 -1.06 -10.79 0.73
C GLY A 124 -0.45 -11.89 -0.13
N VAL A 125 0.60 -12.51 0.37
CA VAL A 125 1.21 -13.71 -0.21
C VAL A 125 1.01 -14.86 0.76
N LEU A 126 0.35 -15.93 0.34
CA LEU A 126 0.19 -17.15 1.12
C LEU A 126 1.29 -18.15 0.73
N LYS A 127 2.07 -18.61 1.72
CA LYS A 127 3.16 -19.58 1.54
C LYS A 127 3.36 -20.40 2.82
N GLY A 128 3.23 -21.73 2.70
CA GLY A 128 3.62 -22.68 3.75
C GLY A 128 2.98 -22.42 5.10
N GLY A 129 1.65 -22.27 5.14
CA GLY A 129 0.90 -21.99 6.38
C GLY A 129 1.03 -20.56 6.89
N ASN A 130 1.72 -19.67 6.15
CA ASN A 130 1.93 -18.28 6.54
C ASN A 130 1.39 -17.33 5.49
N ILE A 131 0.86 -16.18 5.93
CA ILE A 131 0.48 -15.09 5.04
C ILE A 131 1.34 -13.85 5.29
N TYR A 132 1.82 -13.21 4.23
CA TYR A 132 2.67 -12.03 4.27
C TYR A 132 1.93 -10.85 3.61
N ILE A 133 1.58 -9.84 4.40
CA ILE A 133 0.85 -8.65 3.95
C ILE A 133 1.82 -7.48 3.77
N GLU A 134 1.85 -6.90 2.58
CA GLU A 134 2.63 -5.69 2.32
C GLU A 134 1.82 -4.46 2.72
N ILE A 135 2.37 -3.63 3.62
CA ILE A 135 1.69 -2.41 4.06
C ILE A 135 1.93 -1.32 3.00
N PRO A 136 0.86 -0.75 2.41
CA PRO A 136 0.99 0.32 1.41
C PRO A 136 1.78 1.52 1.93
N PRO A 137 2.53 2.23 1.08
CA PRO A 137 3.25 3.44 1.47
C PRO A 137 2.28 4.56 1.88
N GLY A 138 2.73 5.42 2.79
CA GLY A 138 1.93 6.51 3.35
C GLY A 138 1.06 6.09 4.53
N ALA A 139 0.36 7.07 5.12
CA ALA A 139 -0.50 6.84 6.26
C ALA A 139 -1.61 5.82 5.93
N LEU A 140 -1.91 4.94 6.89
CA LEU A 140 -2.99 3.98 6.73
C LEU A 140 -4.32 4.71 6.55
N PRO A 141 -5.14 4.36 5.55
CA PRO A 141 -6.40 5.04 5.28
C PRO A 141 -7.39 4.83 6.43
N GLU A 142 -8.39 5.70 6.52
CA GLU A 142 -9.53 5.53 7.43
C GLU A 142 -10.22 4.19 7.14
N GLY A 143 -10.62 3.46 8.20
CA GLY A 143 -11.19 2.10 8.07
C GLY A 143 -10.15 0.98 7.86
N SER A 144 -8.85 1.29 7.79
CA SER A 144 -7.79 0.28 7.74
C SER A 144 -7.81 -0.66 8.95
N LYS A 145 -8.23 -0.20 10.13
CA LYS A 145 -8.39 -1.04 11.33
C LYS A 145 -9.37 -2.17 11.12
N ASP A 146 -10.58 -1.82 10.70
CA ASP A 146 -11.69 -2.76 10.61
C ASP A 146 -11.47 -3.70 9.42
N SER A 147 -10.97 -3.17 8.31
CA SER A 147 -10.58 -4.00 7.16
C SER A 147 -9.42 -4.96 7.49
N PHE A 148 -8.42 -4.54 8.27
CA PHE A 148 -7.34 -5.43 8.71
C PHE A 148 -7.83 -6.47 9.73
N ALA A 149 -8.80 -6.12 10.59
CA ALA A 149 -9.45 -7.09 11.48
C ALA A 149 -10.21 -8.18 10.70
N LEU A 150 -10.91 -7.81 9.62
CA LEU A 150 -11.54 -8.77 8.71
C LEU A 150 -10.51 -9.68 8.02
N LEU A 151 -9.34 -9.13 7.65
CA LEU A 151 -8.24 -9.91 7.11
C LEU A 151 -7.76 -10.95 8.13
N LEU A 152 -7.53 -10.56 9.38
CA LEU A 152 -7.10 -11.48 10.44
C LEU A 152 -8.14 -12.59 10.70
N GLU A 153 -9.42 -12.25 10.72
CA GLU A 153 -10.52 -13.22 10.85
C GLU A 153 -10.52 -14.22 9.68
N CYS A 154 -10.37 -13.73 8.45
CA CYS A 154 -10.27 -14.58 7.27
C CYS A 154 -9.01 -15.47 7.29
N ALA A 155 -7.89 -14.93 7.75
CA ALA A 155 -6.63 -15.66 7.88
C ALA A 155 -6.74 -16.83 8.87
N GLU A 156 -7.41 -16.60 10.00
CA GLU A 156 -7.69 -17.61 11.02
C GLU A 156 -8.68 -18.67 10.51
N GLU A 157 -9.88 -18.25 10.09
CA GLU A 157 -10.98 -19.18 9.87
C GLU A 157 -10.96 -19.85 8.49
N LYS A 158 -10.59 -19.09 7.45
CA LYS A 158 -10.72 -19.53 6.05
C LYS A 158 -9.40 -20.01 5.48
N LEU A 159 -8.31 -19.33 5.82
CA LEU A 159 -6.96 -19.71 5.37
C LEU A 159 -6.27 -20.69 6.33
N GLN A 160 -6.68 -20.71 7.61
CA GLN A 160 -6.08 -21.54 8.66
C GLN A 160 -4.55 -21.41 8.71
N VAL A 161 -4.07 -20.17 8.60
CA VAL A 161 -2.63 -19.87 8.71
C VAL A 161 -2.17 -19.97 10.16
N ASP A 162 -0.90 -20.29 10.36
CA ASP A 162 -0.29 -20.30 11.69
C ASP A 162 0.23 -18.91 12.05
N HIS A 163 0.76 -18.17 11.06
CA HIS A 163 1.28 -16.82 11.25
C HIS A 163 0.85 -15.84 10.16
N VAL A 164 0.58 -14.61 10.61
CA VAL A 164 0.39 -13.43 9.76
C VAL A 164 1.60 -12.53 9.91
N PHE A 165 2.34 -12.33 8.82
CA PHE A 165 3.44 -11.37 8.75
C PHE A 165 2.96 -10.10 8.08
N ILE A 166 3.40 -8.96 8.58
CA ILE A 166 3.34 -7.68 7.85
C ILE A 166 4.74 -7.25 7.46
N CYS A 167 4.87 -6.59 6.32
CA CYS A 167 6.14 -5.99 5.90
C CYS A 167 5.97 -4.60 5.29
N PHE A 168 6.98 -3.76 5.50
CA PHE A 168 7.05 -2.42 4.92
C PHE A 168 8.51 -1.97 4.80
N HIS A 169 8.78 -0.98 3.95
CA HIS A 169 10.14 -0.48 3.74
C HIS A 169 10.74 0.15 5.01
N LYS A 170 11.97 -0.18 5.36
CA LYS A 170 12.60 0.21 6.65
C LYS A 170 12.84 1.73 6.82
N ASN A 171 12.90 2.46 5.71
CA ASN A 171 13.20 3.90 5.65
C ASN A 171 11.93 4.78 5.54
N ARG A 172 10.77 4.27 5.94
CA ARG A 172 9.52 5.04 5.97
C ARG A 172 9.50 6.06 7.11
N ASP A 173 9.03 7.27 6.84
CA ASP A 173 8.87 8.34 7.84
C ASP A 173 7.84 7.96 8.92
N ASP A 174 6.80 7.21 8.54
CA ASP A 174 5.72 6.75 9.41
C ASP A 174 6.02 5.42 10.13
N ARG A 175 7.26 4.92 10.07
CA ARG A 175 7.69 3.65 10.68
C ARG A 175 7.29 3.54 12.16
N ALA A 176 7.55 4.57 12.95
CA ALA A 176 7.28 4.54 14.39
C ALA A 176 5.78 4.41 14.69
N SER A 177 4.94 5.06 13.87
CA SER A 177 3.49 4.95 13.96
C SER A 177 3.02 3.54 13.59
N LEU A 178 3.56 2.94 12.52
CA LEU A 178 3.24 1.55 12.14
C LEU A 178 3.61 0.55 13.23
N LEU A 179 4.84 0.64 13.77
CA LEU A 179 5.30 -0.23 14.85
C LEU A 179 4.36 -0.15 16.06
N ARG A 180 3.98 1.07 16.46
CA ARG A 180 3.04 1.30 17.55
C ARG A 180 1.69 0.66 17.25
N THR A 181 1.10 0.95 16.09
CA THR A 181 -0.23 0.46 15.70
C THR A 181 -0.28 -1.06 15.68
N PHE A 182 0.66 -1.71 15.01
CA PHE A 182 0.66 -3.17 14.90
C PHE A 182 1.08 -3.87 16.19
N SER A 183 1.94 -3.25 17.01
CA SER A 183 2.24 -3.75 18.36
C SER A 183 0.99 -3.76 19.25
N PHE A 184 0.12 -2.75 19.15
CA PHE A 184 -1.18 -2.76 19.85
C PHE A 184 -2.14 -3.84 19.33
N LEU A 185 -2.01 -4.24 18.07
CA LEU A 185 -2.75 -5.38 17.51
C LEU A 185 -2.16 -6.74 17.95
N GLY A 186 -1.04 -6.75 18.67
CA GLY A 186 -0.35 -7.95 19.12
C GLY A 186 0.73 -8.47 18.17
N PHE A 187 1.13 -7.68 17.16
CA PHE A 187 2.27 -8.04 16.32
C PHE A 187 3.59 -7.77 17.04
N GLU A 188 4.54 -8.67 16.86
CA GLU A 188 5.87 -8.59 17.44
C GLU A 188 6.92 -8.38 16.35
N ILE A 189 7.99 -7.66 16.68
CA ILE A 189 9.09 -7.39 15.74
C ILE A 189 9.82 -8.71 15.42
N VAL A 190 9.97 -9.02 14.13
CA VAL A 190 10.73 -10.19 13.70
C VAL A 190 12.18 -9.80 13.43
N ARG A 191 13.12 -10.56 14.00
CA ARG A 191 14.55 -10.32 13.81
C ARG A 191 14.96 -10.63 12.35
N PRO A 192 15.84 -9.82 11.73
CA PRO A 192 16.42 -10.17 10.44
C PRO A 192 17.10 -11.55 10.49
N GLY A 193 16.94 -12.34 9.43
CA GLY A 193 17.48 -13.71 9.35
C GLY A 193 16.56 -14.78 9.95
N HIS A 194 15.36 -14.44 10.42
CA HIS A 194 14.36 -15.42 10.87
C HIS A 194 13.98 -16.38 9.73
N PRO A 195 13.92 -17.71 9.96
CA PRO A 195 13.73 -18.71 8.89
C PRO A 195 12.41 -18.58 8.13
N LEU A 196 11.35 -18.07 8.78
CA LEU A 196 10.06 -17.83 8.15
C LEU A 196 9.99 -16.52 7.36
N VAL A 197 11.00 -15.65 7.42
CA VAL A 197 11.00 -14.34 6.76
C VAL A 197 11.91 -14.37 5.53
N PRO A 198 11.41 -13.96 4.34
CA PRO A 198 12.26 -13.84 3.16
C PRO A 198 13.44 -12.91 3.38
N THR A 199 14.60 -13.23 2.79
CA THR A 199 15.78 -12.38 2.83
C THR A 199 15.54 -11.08 2.04
N ARG A 200 15.06 -10.06 2.74
CA ARG A 200 14.79 -8.71 2.22
C ARG A 200 15.38 -7.65 3.15
N PRO A 201 16.65 -7.22 2.92
CA PRO A 201 17.34 -6.28 3.82
C PRO A 201 16.77 -4.85 3.77
N ASP A 202 15.91 -4.57 2.80
CA ASP A 202 15.19 -3.31 2.60
C ASP A 202 13.87 -3.23 3.38
N ALA A 203 13.38 -4.37 3.88
CA ALA A 203 12.08 -4.48 4.52
C ALA A 203 12.18 -4.72 6.03
N PHE A 204 11.21 -4.19 6.76
CA PHE A 204 10.96 -4.45 8.15
C PHE A 204 9.79 -5.43 8.29
N PHE A 205 9.86 -6.36 9.23
CA PHE A 205 8.84 -7.39 9.42
C PHE A 205 8.30 -7.40 10.86
N MET A 206 7.00 -7.60 10.99
CA MET A 206 6.36 -7.95 12.26
C MET A 206 5.47 -9.18 12.05
N ALA A 207 5.26 -9.98 13.09
CA ALA A 207 4.48 -11.22 13.03
C ALA A 207 3.40 -11.24 14.10
N TYR A 208 2.26 -11.83 13.74
CA TYR A 208 1.17 -12.19 14.63
C TYR A 208 0.96 -13.70 14.52
N SER A 209 1.01 -14.39 15.66
CA SER A 209 0.77 -15.84 15.74
C SER A 209 -0.69 -16.10 16.05
N ILE A 210 -1.31 -16.99 15.29
CA ILE A 210 -2.69 -17.40 15.53
C ILE A 210 -2.69 -18.46 16.64
N GLU A 211 -3.36 -18.17 17.74
CA GLU A 211 -3.56 -19.13 18.83
C GLU A 211 -4.58 -20.18 18.35
N ARG A 212 -4.17 -21.45 18.32
CA ARG A 212 -5.09 -22.58 18.07
C ARG A 212 -5.38 -23.19 19.43
N ASP A 213 -6.63 -23.19 19.86
CA ASP A 213 -7.06 -23.95 21.03
C ASP A 213 -6.85 -25.44 20.70
N SER A 214 -5.75 -26.01 21.18
CA SER A 214 -5.60 -27.46 21.22
C SER A 214 -6.65 -27.97 22.20
N PHE A 215 -7.77 -28.44 21.68
CA PHE A 215 -8.64 -29.36 22.41
C PHE A 215 -7.80 -30.62 22.63
N ASP A 216 -7.01 -30.65 23.70
CA ASP A 216 -6.59 -31.92 24.28
C ASP A 216 -7.87 -32.56 24.83
N ASP A 217 -8.35 -33.58 24.11
CA ASP A 217 -9.43 -34.46 24.53
C ASP A 217 -9.04 -35.17 25.84
N GLU A 218 -9.89 -35.06 26.87
CA GLU A 218 -9.94 -36.01 28.00
C GLU A 218 -11.28 -36.75 27.99
#